data_AF-A0A1A9W115-F1
#
_entry.id   AF-A0A1A9W115-F1
#
_cell.length_a   1.000
_cell.length_b   1.000
_cell.length_c   1.000
_cell.angle_alpha   90.00
_cell.angle_beta   90.00
_cell.angle_gamma   90.00
#
_symmetry.space_group_name_H-M   'P 1'
#
loop_
_entity.id
_entity.type
_entity.pdbx_description
1 polymer ?
#
loop_
_entity_poly.entity_id
_entity_poly.type
_entity_poly.pdbx_seq_one_letter_code
_entity_poly.pdbx_strand_id
1 'polypeptide(L)'
;MLKFSSFVLLSRFGKSFFLTQFFFFFFFFYFLLDIEILNEEANYVDSSLLEFKNISLNTGRWDNQRIYKIIDFALIGEQYEQSSAKSLVCLATQSSVERVYSLAEATKQWRGPVSVAVFVAGSDEFSILQYYVTYLRLCFDFIRSNVTFHLAFPYERQPERESQETYKLLQMFDCQYPEKTLRSLLTLRSTETKRWRLRNVYPQNHMRNLARKGCQTKYVFLTDVDIIPSANIAPVLNEFLATARCSSSLCAYVIPTFEIDERVRFPSSKTELIRLTRKGLARPFHEKVFIYNQYATNFSREILARYKKPSFFALESKKIGRL
;
A
#
# COMPACT_ATOMS: atom_id res chain seq x y z
N MET A 1 7.00 43.07 24.12
CA MET A 1 7.32 43.58 25.47
C MET A 1 8.66 43.00 25.89
N LEU A 2 9.77 43.76 25.78
CA LEU A 2 11.13 43.41 26.27
C LEU A 2 11.75 42.14 25.59
N LYS A 3 13.06 41.79 25.60
CA LYS A 3 14.42 42.40 25.75
C LYS A 3 15.40 41.28 25.26
N PHE A 4 16.69 41.43 24.92
CA PHE A 4 17.73 42.47 24.75
C PHE A 4 18.87 41.80 23.90
N SER A 5 19.93 42.40 23.36
CA SER A 5 20.40 43.79 23.18
C SER A 5 21.43 43.81 22.02
N SER A 6 21.63 44.94 21.36
CA SER A 6 22.84 45.21 20.58
C SER A 6 23.96 45.75 21.48
N PHE A 7 25.22 45.68 21.02
CA PHE A 7 26.31 46.55 21.48
C PHE A 7 27.18 46.94 20.28
N VAL A 8 27.34 48.24 20.06
CA VAL A 8 28.31 48.84 19.12
C VAL A 8 28.90 50.05 19.82
N LEU A 9 30.22 50.08 20.02
CA LEU A 9 30.94 51.32 20.32
C LEU A 9 31.39 51.97 19.01
N LEU A 10 31.15 53.27 18.89
CA LEU A 10 31.72 54.12 17.83
C LEU A 10 32.65 55.15 18.48
N SER A 11 33.93 55.10 18.13
CA SER A 11 34.85 56.23 18.27
C SER A 11 35.13 56.84 16.89
N ARG A 12 35.52 58.12 16.86
CA ARG A 12 35.70 58.93 15.64
C ARG A 12 37.15 58.88 15.13
N PHE A 13 37.34 59.49 13.96
CA PHE A 13 38.57 59.67 13.16
C PHE A 13 38.98 58.42 12.35
N GLY A 14 39.32 58.55 11.06
CA GLY A 14 39.20 59.73 10.19
C GLY A 14 39.87 59.52 8.82
N LYS A 15 39.42 60.27 7.79
CA LYS A 15 40.05 60.44 6.47
C LYS A 15 40.71 59.20 5.84
N SER A 16 39.91 58.38 5.14
CA SER A 16 40.24 58.07 3.74
C SER A 16 39.00 57.62 2.97
N PHE A 17 38.75 58.23 1.81
CA PHE A 17 37.80 57.75 0.81
C PHE A 17 38.63 57.05 -0.29
N PHE A 18 38.04 56.12 -1.05
CA PHE A 18 38.73 55.21 -1.99
C PHE A 18 39.67 54.18 -1.33
N LEU A 19 39.10 53.06 -0.86
CA LEU A 19 39.62 51.70 -1.15
C LEU A 19 38.63 50.56 -0.82
N THR A 20 37.64 50.81 0.05
CA THR A 20 36.77 49.76 0.62
C THR A 20 35.71 49.18 -0.32
N GLN A 21 35.36 49.88 -1.40
CA GLN A 21 34.24 49.48 -2.27
C GLN A 21 34.56 48.25 -3.17
N PHE A 22 35.84 47.95 -3.39
CA PHE A 22 36.25 46.71 -4.07
C PHE A 22 36.21 45.47 -3.16
N PHE A 23 36.58 45.61 -1.89
CA PHE A 23 36.57 44.48 -0.95
C PHE A 23 35.16 43.99 -0.60
N PHE A 24 34.18 44.90 -0.52
CA PHE A 24 32.78 44.50 -0.33
C PHE A 24 32.24 43.71 -1.52
N PHE A 25 32.61 44.08 -2.76
CA PHE A 25 32.24 43.29 -3.94
C PHE A 25 32.90 41.91 -3.93
N PHE A 26 34.19 41.82 -3.59
CA PHE A 26 34.88 40.52 -3.59
C PHE A 26 34.32 39.56 -2.52
N PHE A 27 34.04 40.05 -1.31
CA PHE A 27 33.46 39.21 -0.26
C PHE A 27 31.99 38.84 -0.54
N PHE A 28 31.20 39.71 -1.15
CA PHE A 28 29.83 39.38 -1.57
C PHE A 28 29.80 38.44 -2.78
N PHE A 29 30.80 38.48 -3.66
CA PHE A 29 30.91 37.53 -4.77
C PHE A 29 31.32 36.13 -4.27
N TYR A 30 32.27 36.02 -3.35
CA TYR A 30 32.58 34.74 -2.69
C TYR A 30 31.39 34.20 -1.89
N PHE A 31 30.72 35.03 -1.10
CA PHE A 31 29.54 34.61 -0.33
C PHE A 31 28.31 34.32 -1.21
N LEU A 32 28.31 34.69 -2.50
CA LEU A 32 27.31 34.24 -3.49
C LEU A 32 27.73 32.96 -4.21
N LEU A 33 29.02 32.79 -4.57
CA LEU A 33 29.51 31.52 -5.14
C LEU A 33 29.39 30.37 -4.13
N ASP A 34 29.71 30.60 -2.87
CA ASP A 34 29.56 29.62 -1.78
C ASP A 34 28.09 29.34 -1.40
N ILE A 35 27.12 30.08 -1.98
CA ILE A 35 25.68 29.85 -1.84
C ILE A 35 25.09 29.10 -3.05
N GLU A 36 25.83 28.93 -4.15
CA GLU A 36 25.36 28.22 -5.35
C GLU A 36 25.85 26.76 -5.45
N ILE A 37 26.63 26.26 -4.46
CA ILE A 37 27.04 24.84 -4.37
C ILE A 37 26.78 24.23 -2.98
N LEU A 38 25.56 24.44 -2.46
CA LEU A 38 24.88 23.31 -1.80
C LEU A 38 24.12 22.54 -2.86
N ASN A 39 24.82 21.61 -3.53
CA ASN A 39 24.19 20.61 -4.37
C ASN A 39 23.21 19.78 -3.51
N GLU A 40 21.92 20.07 -3.60
CA GLU A 40 20.93 19.01 -3.55
C GLU A 40 21.22 18.09 -4.74
N GLU A 41 22.04 17.04 -4.53
CA GLU A 41 22.07 15.92 -5.44
C GLU A 41 20.66 15.35 -5.51
N ALA A 42 19.95 15.70 -6.59
CA ALA A 42 18.59 15.25 -6.84
C ALA A 42 18.64 13.73 -6.99
N ASN A 43 18.31 13.04 -5.90
CA ASN A 43 18.42 11.59 -5.72
C ASN A 43 17.40 10.86 -6.62
N TYR A 44 17.69 10.87 -7.91
CA TYR A 44 16.89 10.33 -8.98
C TYR A 44 16.82 8.81 -8.85
N VAL A 45 15.59 8.28 -8.81
CA VAL A 45 15.36 6.84 -8.89
C VAL A 45 15.69 6.40 -10.31
N ASP A 46 16.90 5.83 -10.49
CA ASP A 46 17.31 5.25 -11.77
C ASP A 46 16.22 4.29 -12.29
N SER A 47 15.89 4.42 -13.57
CA SER A 47 15.04 3.50 -14.31
C SER A 47 15.45 2.02 -14.19
N SER A 48 16.72 1.73 -13.88
CA SER A 48 17.19 0.37 -13.57
C SER A 48 16.65 -0.19 -12.25
N LEU A 49 16.17 0.65 -11.32
CA LEU A 49 15.56 0.24 -10.06
C LEU A 49 14.03 0.06 -10.16
N LEU A 50 13.40 0.46 -11.27
CA LEU A 50 11.95 0.38 -11.42
C LEU A 50 11.45 -1.06 -11.48
N GLU A 51 10.53 -1.39 -10.58
CA GLU A 51 9.86 -2.67 -10.54
C GLU A 51 9.04 -2.92 -11.82
N PHE A 52 8.86 -4.19 -12.17
CA PHE A 52 8.29 -4.67 -13.44
C PHE A 52 9.07 -4.30 -14.74
N LYS A 53 10.20 -3.57 -14.70
CA LYS A 53 10.97 -3.17 -15.92
C LYS A 53 11.32 -4.32 -16.89
N ASN A 54 11.40 -5.55 -16.38
CA ASN A 54 11.79 -6.74 -17.15
C ASN A 54 10.58 -7.56 -17.67
N ILE A 55 9.32 -7.21 -17.34
CA ILE A 55 8.18 -8.01 -17.81
C ILE A 55 7.82 -7.70 -19.26
N SER A 56 7.43 -8.73 -20.02
CA SER A 56 6.78 -8.55 -21.31
C SER A 56 5.26 -8.48 -21.12
N LEU A 57 4.67 -7.34 -21.44
CA LEU A 57 3.23 -7.11 -21.36
C LEU A 57 2.46 -7.98 -22.37
N ASN A 58 3.14 -8.40 -23.44
CA ASN A 58 2.57 -9.18 -24.54
C ASN A 58 2.47 -10.68 -24.25
N THR A 59 3.29 -11.24 -23.34
CA THR A 59 3.36 -12.71 -23.10
C THR A 59 2.38 -13.23 -22.05
N GLY A 60 1.61 -12.36 -21.40
CA GLY A 60 0.54 -12.78 -20.47
C GLY A 60 -0.54 -13.64 -21.14
N ARG A 61 -1.26 -14.45 -20.36
CA ARG A 61 -2.43 -15.20 -20.84
C ARG A 61 -3.66 -14.29 -20.94
N TRP A 62 -4.63 -14.68 -21.76
CA TRP A 62 -5.97 -14.08 -21.70
C TRP A 62 -6.83 -14.78 -20.64
N ASP A 63 -7.89 -14.12 -20.20
CA ASP A 63 -9.01 -14.80 -19.56
C ASP A 63 -9.89 -15.56 -20.56
N ASN A 64 -10.84 -16.34 -20.06
CA ASN A 64 -11.73 -17.18 -20.87
C ASN A 64 -12.58 -16.38 -21.88
N GLN A 65 -12.88 -15.11 -21.60
CA GLN A 65 -13.66 -14.21 -22.48
C GLN A 65 -12.78 -13.30 -23.35
N ARG A 66 -11.45 -13.35 -23.19
CA ARG A 66 -10.46 -12.46 -23.84
C ARG A 66 -10.71 -10.96 -23.61
N ILE A 67 -11.36 -10.60 -22.50
CA ILE A 67 -11.56 -9.23 -22.06
C ILE A 67 -10.31 -8.72 -21.34
N TYR A 68 -9.68 -9.58 -20.53
CA TYR A 68 -8.54 -9.23 -19.67
C TYR A 68 -7.28 -10.01 -20.02
N LYS A 69 -6.19 -9.28 -20.26
CA LYS A 69 -4.83 -9.80 -20.30
C LYS A 69 -4.33 -9.95 -18.87
N ILE A 70 -3.66 -11.05 -18.58
CA ILE A 70 -3.21 -11.42 -17.24
C ILE A 70 -1.75 -11.83 -17.28
N ILE A 71 -0.96 -11.23 -16.38
CA ILE A 71 0.44 -11.59 -16.15
C ILE A 71 0.52 -12.14 -14.72
N ASP A 72 0.45 -13.46 -14.60
CA ASP A 72 0.68 -14.14 -13.33
C ASP A 72 2.14 -13.98 -12.91
N PHE A 73 2.41 -13.79 -11.60
CA PHE A 73 3.76 -13.68 -11.04
C PHE A 73 4.64 -12.61 -11.73
N ALA A 74 4.02 -11.50 -12.18
CA ALA A 74 4.70 -10.37 -12.82
C ALA A 74 5.82 -9.77 -11.97
N LEU A 75 5.72 -9.88 -10.64
CA LEU A 75 6.82 -9.63 -9.71
C LEU A 75 6.72 -10.57 -8.52
N ILE A 76 7.79 -11.31 -8.22
CA ILE A 76 7.82 -12.29 -7.13
C ILE A 76 8.51 -11.66 -5.90
N GLY A 77 8.05 -12.01 -4.70
CA GLY A 77 8.72 -11.64 -3.46
C GLY A 77 9.95 -12.51 -3.22
N GLU A 78 11.06 -11.95 -2.75
CA GLU A 78 12.38 -12.61 -2.65
C GLU A 78 12.36 -13.94 -1.88
N GLN A 79 11.41 -14.12 -0.96
CA GLN A 79 11.23 -15.30 -0.11
C GLN A 79 9.87 -15.98 -0.34
N TYR A 80 9.10 -15.58 -1.36
CA TYR A 80 7.71 -16.00 -1.55
C TYR A 80 7.53 -17.51 -1.71
N GLU A 81 8.47 -18.16 -2.41
CA GLU A 81 8.47 -19.61 -2.59
C GLU A 81 8.72 -20.32 -1.25
N GLN A 82 9.76 -19.91 -0.53
CA GLN A 82 10.17 -20.55 0.72
C GLN A 82 9.20 -20.25 1.87
N SER A 83 8.54 -19.08 1.88
CA SER A 83 7.50 -18.76 2.85
C SER A 83 6.16 -19.41 2.52
N SER A 84 5.84 -19.63 1.24
CA SER A 84 4.72 -20.48 0.83
C SER A 84 4.94 -21.94 1.20
N ALA A 85 6.13 -22.51 0.93
CA ALA A 85 6.46 -23.89 1.29
C ALA A 85 6.44 -24.15 2.82
N LYS A 86 6.68 -23.11 3.63
CA LYS A 86 6.64 -23.16 5.10
C LYS A 86 5.29 -22.79 5.72
N SER A 87 4.33 -22.31 4.94
CA SER A 87 3.04 -21.82 5.43
C SER A 87 1.88 -22.71 4.96
N LEU A 88 0.94 -23.01 5.86
CA LEU A 88 -0.32 -23.64 5.49
C LEU A 88 -1.28 -22.63 4.84
N VAL A 89 -1.09 -21.33 5.05
CA VAL A 89 -1.98 -20.26 4.54
C VAL A 89 -1.24 -19.10 3.84
N CYS A 90 -1.87 -18.57 2.80
CA CYS A 90 -1.46 -17.38 2.04
C CYS A 90 -2.61 -16.37 2.01
N LEU A 91 -2.28 -15.08 2.07
CA LEU A 91 -3.22 -14.00 1.85
C LEU A 91 -3.38 -13.79 0.34
N ALA A 92 -4.55 -14.09 -0.20
CA ALA A 92 -4.95 -13.65 -1.52
C ALA A 92 -5.69 -12.32 -1.39
N THR A 93 -5.22 -11.28 -2.08
CA THR A 93 -5.87 -9.98 -2.07
C THR A 93 -5.87 -9.29 -3.44
N GLN A 94 -6.75 -8.32 -3.63
CA GLN A 94 -6.93 -7.62 -4.89
C GLN A 94 -6.91 -6.11 -4.69
N SER A 95 -6.46 -5.39 -5.72
CA SER A 95 -6.41 -3.93 -5.71
C SER A 95 -6.66 -3.34 -7.09
N SER A 96 -7.14 -2.10 -7.14
CA SER A 96 -6.87 -1.16 -8.22
C SER A 96 -5.60 -0.36 -7.93
N VAL A 97 -5.05 0.34 -8.93
CA VAL A 97 -3.86 1.18 -8.72
C VAL A 97 -4.09 2.29 -7.68
N GLU A 98 -5.33 2.77 -7.47
CA GLU A 98 -5.62 3.78 -6.42
C GLU A 98 -5.87 3.22 -5.01
N ARG A 99 -5.89 1.89 -4.82
CA ARG A 99 -6.08 1.24 -3.51
C ARG A 99 -4.85 0.49 -2.98
N VAL A 100 -3.79 0.38 -3.79
CA VAL A 100 -2.63 -0.46 -3.48
C VAL A 100 -1.81 0.04 -2.27
N TYR A 101 -2.06 1.26 -1.79
CA TYR A 101 -1.47 1.79 -0.55
C TYR A 101 -1.86 0.98 0.71
N SER A 102 -3.07 0.42 0.77
CA SER A 102 -3.52 -0.37 1.93
C SER A 102 -2.71 -1.65 2.13
N LEU A 103 -2.02 -2.12 1.09
CA LEU A 103 -1.10 -3.26 1.12
C LEU A 103 0.00 -3.08 2.17
N ALA A 104 0.45 -1.84 2.43
CA ALA A 104 1.46 -1.54 3.43
C ALA A 104 1.03 -1.93 4.86
N GLU A 105 -0.21 -1.64 5.25
CA GLU A 105 -0.73 -2.04 6.57
C GLU A 105 -1.21 -3.50 6.56
N ALA A 106 -1.88 -3.94 5.50
CA ALA A 106 -2.43 -5.30 5.43
C ALA A 106 -1.33 -6.38 5.54
N THR A 107 -0.22 -6.21 4.84
CA THR A 107 0.88 -7.21 4.82
C THR A 107 1.78 -7.15 6.05
N LYS A 108 1.95 -5.95 6.63
CA LYS A 108 2.61 -5.71 7.94
C LYS A 108 1.94 -6.47 9.08
N GLN A 109 0.60 -6.52 9.08
CA GLN A 109 -0.18 -7.28 10.06
C GLN A 109 -0.28 -8.77 9.71
N TRP A 110 -0.30 -9.14 8.42
CA TRP A 110 -0.37 -10.53 7.96
C TRP A 110 0.82 -11.39 8.41
N ARG A 111 2.05 -10.96 8.13
CA ARG A 111 3.31 -11.69 8.44
C ARG A 111 3.39 -13.12 7.86
N GLY A 112 3.08 -13.27 6.57
CA GLY A 112 3.20 -14.53 5.82
C GLY A 112 3.24 -14.28 4.30
N PRO A 113 3.17 -15.34 3.46
CA PRO A 113 3.13 -15.20 2.00
C PRO A 113 1.84 -14.50 1.53
N VAL A 114 1.95 -13.64 0.52
CA VAL A 114 0.86 -12.83 -0.04
C VAL A 114 0.86 -12.91 -1.56
N SER A 115 -0.30 -13.20 -2.17
CA SER A 115 -0.55 -12.99 -3.59
C SER A 115 -1.50 -11.79 -3.76
N VAL A 116 -1.03 -10.74 -4.44
CA VAL A 116 -1.85 -9.56 -4.77
C VAL A 116 -2.10 -9.46 -6.27
N ALA A 117 -3.36 -9.31 -6.66
CA ALA A 117 -3.76 -9.07 -8.04
C ALA A 117 -4.14 -7.60 -8.26
N VAL A 118 -3.38 -6.89 -9.10
CA VAL A 118 -3.56 -5.46 -9.36
C VAL A 118 -4.16 -5.22 -10.74
N PHE A 119 -5.25 -4.44 -10.80
CA PHE A 119 -5.93 -4.08 -12.04
C PHE A 119 -5.51 -2.70 -12.54
N VAL A 120 -4.96 -2.66 -13.75
CA VAL A 120 -4.33 -1.51 -14.42
C VAL A 120 -5.16 -1.12 -15.65
N ALA A 121 -5.36 0.19 -15.89
CA ALA A 121 -6.26 0.71 -16.93
C ALA A 121 -5.56 1.59 -17.99
N GLY A 122 -4.34 1.24 -18.37
CA GLY A 122 -3.55 1.91 -19.42
C GLY A 122 -2.09 2.12 -19.01
N SER A 123 -1.32 2.76 -19.90
CA SER A 123 0.10 3.07 -19.69
C SER A 123 0.32 3.96 -18.47
N ASP A 124 -0.44 5.05 -18.33
CA ASP A 124 -0.29 6.00 -17.21
C ASP A 124 -0.47 5.36 -15.82
N GLU A 125 -1.44 4.46 -15.68
CA GLU A 125 -1.62 3.67 -14.47
C GLU A 125 -0.56 2.56 -14.28
N PHE A 126 0.00 2.02 -15.36
CA PHE A 126 1.11 1.07 -15.28
C PHE A 126 2.37 1.78 -14.75
N SER A 127 2.73 2.93 -15.33
CA SER A 127 3.83 3.79 -14.89
C SER A 127 3.71 4.15 -13.41
N ILE A 128 2.54 4.63 -12.97
CA ILE A 128 2.26 4.91 -11.55
C ILE A 128 2.43 3.67 -10.67
N LEU A 129 2.01 2.49 -11.13
CA LEU A 129 2.16 1.24 -10.38
C LEU A 129 3.63 0.80 -10.28
N GLN A 130 4.44 0.96 -11.34
CA GLN A 130 5.87 0.65 -11.29
C GLN A 130 6.56 1.46 -10.20
N TYR A 131 6.37 2.78 -10.20
CA TYR A 131 6.91 3.66 -9.15
C TYR A 131 6.43 3.27 -7.75
N TYR A 132 5.12 3.05 -7.59
CA TYR A 132 4.58 2.82 -6.25
C TYR A 132 4.93 1.43 -5.69
N VAL A 133 5.07 0.40 -6.53
CA VAL A 133 5.57 -0.91 -6.08
C VAL A 133 7.07 -0.87 -5.79
N THR A 134 7.85 -0.07 -6.53
CA THR A 134 9.26 0.22 -6.21
C THR A 134 9.37 0.89 -4.83
N TYR A 135 8.58 1.95 -4.58
CA TYR A 135 8.43 2.58 -3.26
C TYR A 135 8.11 1.59 -2.15
N LEU A 136 7.07 0.76 -2.34
CA LEU A 136 6.65 -0.23 -1.35
C LEU A 136 7.75 -1.25 -1.03
N ARG A 137 8.52 -1.69 -2.03
CA ARG A 137 9.58 -2.71 -1.85
C ARG A 137 10.89 -2.13 -1.30
N LEU A 138 11.15 -0.84 -1.51
CA LEU A 138 12.24 -0.12 -0.84
C LEU A 138 11.90 0.20 0.62
N CYS A 139 10.69 0.69 0.91
CA CYS A 139 10.28 1.08 2.26
C CYS A 139 9.91 -0.11 3.18
N PHE A 140 9.46 -1.25 2.62
CA PHE A 140 8.86 -2.33 3.40
C PHE A 140 9.41 -3.71 3.02
N ASP A 141 10.39 -4.20 3.78
CA ASP A 141 10.99 -5.53 3.62
C ASP A 141 9.96 -6.66 3.54
N PHE A 142 8.89 -6.59 4.35
CA PHE A 142 7.83 -7.60 4.34
C PHE A 142 7.06 -7.65 3.01
N ILE A 143 7.01 -6.55 2.24
CA ILE A 143 6.49 -6.55 0.87
C ILE A 143 7.52 -7.14 -0.09
N ARG A 144 8.76 -6.63 -0.05
CA ARG A 144 9.86 -7.09 -0.94
C ARG A 144 10.11 -8.58 -0.83
N SER A 145 10.08 -9.14 0.38
CA SER A 145 10.32 -10.56 0.60
C SER A 145 9.09 -11.45 0.41
N ASN A 146 7.87 -11.05 0.80
CA ASN A 146 6.73 -11.98 0.89
C ASN A 146 5.52 -11.68 -0.01
N VAL A 147 5.52 -10.61 -0.80
CA VAL A 147 4.41 -10.29 -1.71
C VAL A 147 4.78 -10.61 -3.15
N THR A 148 3.99 -11.47 -3.80
CA THR A 148 3.98 -11.61 -5.26
C THR A 148 2.82 -10.83 -5.88
N PHE A 149 3.11 -10.11 -6.96
CA PHE A 149 2.17 -9.29 -7.71
C PHE A 149 1.80 -9.98 -9.03
N HIS A 150 0.49 -10.04 -9.29
CA HIS A 150 -0.12 -10.46 -10.54
C HIS A 150 -0.76 -9.22 -11.16
N LEU A 151 -0.62 -9.02 -12.47
CA LEU A 151 -1.23 -7.89 -13.17
C LEU A 151 -2.40 -8.37 -14.01
N ALA A 152 -3.46 -7.55 -14.09
CA ALA A 152 -4.48 -7.69 -15.12
C ALA A 152 -4.87 -6.32 -15.69
N PHE A 153 -5.15 -6.28 -16.99
CA PHE A 153 -5.58 -5.08 -17.71
C PHE A 153 -6.52 -5.47 -18.87
N PRO A 154 -7.49 -4.62 -19.25
CA PRO A 154 -8.43 -4.95 -20.32
C PRO A 154 -7.74 -4.80 -21.68
N TYR A 155 -8.21 -5.55 -22.68
CA TYR A 155 -7.70 -5.50 -24.06
C TYR A 155 -7.61 -4.06 -24.61
N GLU A 156 -8.67 -3.27 -24.41
CA GLU A 156 -8.78 -1.87 -24.85
C GLU A 156 -7.94 -0.86 -24.05
N ARG A 157 -7.32 -1.26 -22.94
CA ARG A 157 -6.34 -0.45 -22.17
C ARG A 157 -5.06 -1.25 -21.90
N GLN A 158 -4.60 -2.02 -22.88
CA GLN A 158 -3.30 -2.68 -22.79
C GLN A 158 -2.20 -1.62 -22.57
N PRO A 159 -1.42 -1.68 -21.48
CA PRO A 159 -0.35 -0.73 -21.25
C PRO A 159 0.78 -0.90 -22.27
N GLU A 160 1.37 0.22 -22.65
CA GLU A 160 2.62 0.31 -23.40
C GLU A 160 3.72 0.89 -22.51
N ARG A 161 4.99 0.72 -22.91
CA ARG A 161 6.13 1.30 -22.18
C ARG A 161 6.32 2.76 -22.61
N GLU A 162 5.90 3.70 -21.76
CA GLU A 162 6.14 5.13 -21.98
C GLU A 162 7.66 5.43 -21.87
N SER A 163 8.11 6.52 -22.51
CA SER A 163 9.52 6.87 -22.62
C SER A 163 10.12 7.42 -21.32
N GLN A 164 11.44 7.25 -21.14
CA GLN A 164 12.19 7.67 -19.94
C GLN A 164 12.15 9.19 -19.65
N GLU A 165 11.70 10.02 -20.59
CA GLU A 165 11.56 11.48 -20.38
C GLU A 165 10.43 11.82 -19.40
N THR A 166 9.32 11.07 -19.40
CA THR A 166 8.17 11.23 -18.48
C THR A 166 8.55 10.97 -17.02
N TYR A 167 9.71 10.35 -16.79
CA TYR A 167 10.09 9.68 -15.56
C TYR A 167 11.03 10.48 -14.64
N LYS A 168 11.21 11.77 -14.92
CA LYS A 168 11.97 12.76 -14.11
C LYS A 168 11.26 13.16 -12.80
N LEU A 169 10.54 12.22 -12.19
CA LEU A 169 9.80 12.38 -10.94
C LEU A 169 10.27 11.34 -9.93
N LEU A 170 11.12 11.78 -8.99
CA LEU A 170 11.00 11.49 -7.56
C LEU A 170 12.08 12.22 -6.77
N GLN A 171 11.66 13.05 -5.81
CA GLN A 171 12.47 13.34 -4.62
C GLN A 171 12.32 12.18 -3.62
N MET A 172 13.22 12.13 -2.64
CA MET A 172 13.39 10.99 -1.73
C MET A 172 12.08 10.50 -1.10
N PHE A 173 11.85 9.18 -1.18
CA PHE A 173 10.62 8.51 -0.76
C PHE A 173 10.31 8.68 0.74
N ASP A 174 9.16 9.27 1.07
CA ASP A 174 8.66 9.30 2.45
C ASP A 174 7.93 7.98 2.79
N CYS A 175 8.61 7.08 3.51
CA CYS A 175 8.06 5.81 3.97
C CYS A 175 6.99 5.93 5.08
N GLN A 176 6.77 7.12 5.65
CA GLN A 176 5.81 7.31 6.76
C GLN A 176 4.36 7.47 6.27
N TYR A 177 4.14 7.95 5.04
CA TYR A 177 2.80 8.25 4.51
C TYR A 177 2.48 7.57 3.17
N PRO A 178 2.39 6.22 3.10
CA PRO A 178 2.11 5.48 1.86
C PRO A 178 0.90 5.99 1.05
N GLU A 179 -0.20 6.35 1.71
CA GLU A 179 -1.39 6.89 1.04
C GLU A 179 -1.12 8.27 0.40
N LYS A 180 -0.36 9.14 1.08
CA LYS A 180 0.02 10.47 0.57
C LYS A 180 0.92 10.32 -0.66
N THR A 181 1.92 9.45 -0.57
CA THR A 181 2.85 9.14 -1.68
C THR A 181 2.11 8.63 -2.91
N LEU A 182 1.15 7.70 -2.74
CA LEU A 182 0.31 7.25 -3.84
C LEU A 182 -0.57 8.39 -4.40
N ARG A 183 -1.23 9.17 -3.53
CA ARG A 183 -2.10 10.27 -3.94
C ARG A 183 -1.36 11.33 -4.78
N SER A 184 -0.08 11.59 -4.49
CA SER A 184 0.77 12.43 -5.35
C SER A 184 0.96 11.82 -6.74
N LEU A 185 1.34 10.54 -6.85
CA LEU A 185 1.50 9.86 -8.16
C LEU A 185 0.18 9.77 -8.93
N LEU A 186 -0.96 9.59 -8.25
CA LEU A 186 -2.30 9.54 -8.87
C LEU A 186 -2.71 10.87 -9.54
N THR A 187 -2.05 12.00 -9.24
CA THR A 187 -2.29 13.26 -9.96
C THR A 187 -1.97 13.12 -11.45
N LEU A 188 -0.89 12.38 -11.77
CA LEU A 188 -0.31 12.18 -13.10
C LEU A 188 -1.23 11.44 -14.09
N ARG A 189 -2.25 10.71 -13.58
CA ARG A 189 -3.23 10.02 -14.44
C ARG A 189 -3.83 10.98 -15.48
N SER A 190 -3.87 10.54 -16.73
CA SER A 190 -4.52 11.24 -17.84
C SER A 190 -6.00 11.54 -17.54
N THR A 191 -6.53 12.59 -18.17
CA THR A 191 -7.98 12.88 -18.13
C THR A 191 -8.79 11.75 -18.79
N GLU A 192 -8.18 11.00 -19.71
CA GLU A 192 -8.76 9.85 -20.39
C GLU A 192 -8.91 8.65 -19.45
N THR A 193 -7.85 8.17 -18.79
CA THR A 193 -7.94 7.08 -17.81
C THR A 193 -8.87 7.46 -16.65
N LYS A 194 -8.87 8.72 -16.20
CA LYS A 194 -9.85 9.25 -15.23
C LYS A 194 -11.30 9.11 -15.73
N ARG A 195 -11.60 9.45 -16.98
CA ARG A 195 -12.94 9.26 -17.60
C ARG A 195 -13.30 7.79 -17.83
N TRP A 196 -12.33 6.97 -18.22
CA TRP A 196 -12.51 5.54 -18.46
C TRP A 196 -12.87 4.80 -17.17
N ARG A 197 -12.14 5.08 -16.07
CA ARG A 197 -12.41 4.55 -14.71
C ARG A 197 -13.79 4.90 -14.16
N LEU A 198 -14.40 6.01 -14.59
CA LEU A 198 -15.77 6.40 -14.21
C LEU A 198 -16.86 5.63 -14.98
N ARG A 199 -16.52 4.98 -16.11
CA ARG A 199 -17.47 4.27 -16.98
C ARG A 199 -17.34 2.76 -16.89
N ASN A 200 -16.17 2.25 -16.51
CA ASN A 200 -15.85 0.83 -16.50
C ASN A 200 -15.74 0.28 -15.07
N VAL A 201 -16.55 -0.74 -14.78
CA VAL A 201 -16.67 -1.34 -13.44
C VAL A 201 -15.42 -2.15 -13.09
N TYR A 202 -14.94 -2.00 -11.86
CA TYR A 202 -13.80 -2.79 -11.36
C TYR A 202 -14.13 -4.30 -11.31
N PRO A 203 -13.35 -5.19 -11.94
CA PRO A 203 -13.69 -6.61 -12.08
C PRO A 203 -13.39 -7.44 -10.82
N GLN A 204 -13.97 -7.08 -9.67
CA GLN A 204 -13.64 -7.59 -8.33
C GLN A 204 -13.51 -9.12 -8.25
N ASN A 205 -14.49 -9.86 -8.80
CA ASN A 205 -14.50 -11.31 -8.72
C ASN A 205 -13.47 -11.96 -9.66
N HIS A 206 -13.06 -11.26 -10.72
CA HIS A 206 -11.95 -11.69 -11.56
C HIS A 206 -10.62 -11.55 -10.80
N MET A 207 -10.41 -10.40 -10.17
CA MET A 207 -9.18 -10.09 -9.44
C MET A 207 -9.01 -10.94 -8.17
N ARG A 208 -10.09 -11.19 -7.41
CA ARG A 208 -10.11 -12.17 -6.32
C ARG A 208 -9.73 -13.58 -6.80
N ASN A 209 -10.21 -14.00 -7.97
CA ASN A 209 -9.86 -15.30 -8.56
C ASN A 209 -8.40 -15.38 -9.02
N LEU A 210 -7.85 -14.30 -9.56
CA LEU A 210 -6.43 -14.19 -9.93
C LEU A 210 -5.52 -14.32 -8.70
N ALA A 211 -5.77 -13.51 -7.66
CA ALA A 211 -5.02 -13.57 -6.41
C ALA A 211 -5.10 -14.96 -5.74
N ARG A 212 -6.30 -15.55 -5.69
CA ARG A 212 -6.49 -16.90 -5.14
C ARG A 212 -5.69 -17.97 -5.88
N LYS A 213 -5.51 -17.83 -7.20
CA LYS A 213 -4.69 -18.75 -8.02
C LYS A 213 -3.18 -18.53 -7.87
N GLY A 214 -2.76 -17.35 -7.40
CA GLY A 214 -1.35 -17.07 -7.13
C GLY A 214 -0.82 -17.71 -5.85
N CYS A 215 -1.66 -17.88 -4.83
CA CYS A 215 -1.29 -18.54 -3.58
C CYS A 215 -0.90 -20.02 -3.76
N GLN A 216 0.31 -20.38 -3.33
CA GLN A 216 0.88 -21.75 -3.42
C GLN A 216 0.66 -22.62 -2.16
N THR A 217 -0.16 -22.16 -1.21
CA THR A 217 -0.39 -22.81 0.09
C THR A 217 -1.69 -23.62 0.12
N LYS A 218 -1.79 -24.61 1.02
CA LYS A 218 -2.96 -25.49 1.16
C LYS A 218 -4.28 -24.73 1.43
N TYR A 219 -4.23 -23.68 2.23
CA TYR A 219 -5.36 -22.80 2.53
C TYR A 219 -5.11 -21.40 1.98
N VAL A 220 -6.18 -20.67 1.65
CA VAL A 220 -6.10 -19.28 1.20
C VAL A 220 -7.03 -18.43 2.06
N PHE A 221 -6.48 -17.38 2.67
CA PHE A 221 -7.27 -16.32 3.28
C PHE A 221 -7.51 -15.25 2.21
N LEU A 222 -8.76 -15.10 1.76
CA LEU A 222 -9.13 -14.21 0.67
C LEU A 222 -9.83 -12.96 1.21
N THR A 223 -9.20 -11.79 1.09
CA THR A 223 -9.78 -10.50 1.50
C THR A 223 -9.47 -9.41 0.48
N ASP A 224 -10.23 -8.32 0.50
CA ASP A 224 -9.89 -7.11 -0.27
C ASP A 224 -8.77 -6.33 0.44
N VAL A 225 -8.01 -5.50 -0.29
CA VAL A 225 -6.73 -4.94 0.22
C VAL A 225 -6.88 -3.93 1.36
N ASP A 226 -8.07 -3.34 1.52
CA ASP A 226 -8.45 -2.45 2.60
C ASP A 226 -9.07 -3.17 3.82
N ILE A 227 -9.22 -4.50 3.75
CA ILE A 227 -9.51 -5.37 4.90
C ILE A 227 -8.18 -5.73 5.59
N ILE A 228 -7.88 -5.02 6.67
CA ILE A 228 -6.65 -5.20 7.46
C ILE A 228 -6.83 -6.38 8.43
N PRO A 229 -5.99 -7.43 8.38
CA PRO A 229 -6.05 -8.51 9.36
C PRO A 229 -5.61 -8.07 10.77
N SER A 230 -6.03 -8.81 11.80
CA SER A 230 -5.45 -8.69 13.14
C SER A 230 -3.93 -8.92 13.14
N ALA A 231 -3.21 -8.29 14.06
CA ALA A 231 -1.75 -8.39 14.14
C ALA A 231 -1.25 -9.84 14.25
N ASN A 232 -0.26 -10.19 13.42
CA ASN A 232 0.40 -11.50 13.35
C ASN A 232 -0.57 -12.68 13.05
N ILE A 233 -1.61 -12.47 12.24
CA ILE A 233 -2.64 -13.49 12.02
C ILE A 233 -2.11 -14.77 11.32
N ALA A 234 -1.12 -14.68 10.42
CA ALA A 234 -0.69 -15.85 9.63
C ALA A 234 0.02 -16.93 10.47
N PRO A 235 0.95 -16.61 11.39
CA PRO A 235 1.46 -17.58 12.37
C PRO A 235 0.36 -18.28 13.18
N VAL A 236 -0.62 -17.53 13.68
CA VAL A 236 -1.72 -18.08 14.50
C VAL A 236 -2.68 -18.94 13.66
N LEU A 237 -2.89 -18.56 12.40
CA LEU A 237 -3.65 -19.38 11.44
C LEU A 237 -2.90 -20.67 11.10
N ASN A 238 -1.58 -20.64 10.95
CA ASN A 238 -0.77 -21.84 10.70
C ASN A 238 -0.85 -22.84 11.88
N GLU A 239 -0.76 -22.36 13.13
CA GLU A 239 -0.96 -23.20 14.33
C GLU A 239 -2.36 -23.86 14.33
N PHE A 240 -3.40 -23.06 14.08
CA PHE A 240 -4.78 -23.57 13.99
C PHE A 240 -4.94 -24.59 12.84
N LEU A 241 -4.53 -24.23 11.63
CA LEU A 241 -4.73 -25.04 10.41
C LEU A 241 -3.90 -26.33 10.38
N ALA A 242 -2.85 -26.43 11.21
CA ALA A 242 -2.10 -27.68 11.40
C ALA A 242 -2.94 -28.76 12.12
N THR A 243 -3.92 -28.36 12.95
CA THR A 243 -4.77 -29.28 13.72
C THR A 243 -6.26 -29.23 13.32
N ALA A 244 -6.68 -28.20 12.59
CA ALA A 244 -8.09 -27.96 12.22
C ALA A 244 -8.63 -29.01 11.25
N ARG A 245 -9.35 -29.98 11.78
CA ARG A 245 -10.10 -30.99 11.02
C ARG A 245 -11.41 -30.40 10.50
N CYS A 246 -11.73 -30.67 9.24
CA CYS A 246 -13.08 -30.50 8.72
C CYS A 246 -13.53 -31.76 7.99
N SER A 247 -14.71 -32.27 8.34
CA SER A 247 -15.20 -33.59 7.92
C SER A 247 -15.91 -33.60 6.56
N SER A 248 -15.93 -32.47 5.85
CA SER A 248 -16.62 -32.25 4.58
C SER A 248 -15.62 -31.81 3.51
N SER A 249 -15.82 -32.28 2.27
CA SER A 249 -15.09 -31.82 1.09
C SER A 249 -15.38 -30.35 0.75
N LEU A 250 -16.54 -29.82 1.18
CA LEU A 250 -16.91 -28.42 1.10
C LEU A 250 -16.84 -27.82 2.51
N CYS A 251 -15.79 -27.05 2.79
CA CYS A 251 -15.55 -26.44 4.09
C CYS A 251 -14.77 -25.12 3.97
N ALA A 252 -15.09 -24.16 4.83
CA ALA A 252 -14.38 -22.89 4.96
C ALA A 252 -14.35 -22.46 6.44
N TYR A 253 -13.27 -21.81 6.85
CA TYR A 253 -13.19 -21.15 8.16
C TYR A 253 -13.49 -19.66 7.99
N VAL A 254 -14.48 -19.17 8.72
CA VAL A 254 -14.91 -17.76 8.67
C VAL A 254 -14.16 -16.96 9.73
N ILE A 255 -13.46 -15.91 9.31
CA ILE A 255 -12.82 -14.93 10.20
C ILE A 255 -13.79 -13.74 10.37
N PRO A 256 -14.21 -13.39 11.60
CA PRO A 256 -15.10 -12.26 11.84
C PRO A 256 -14.49 -10.91 11.42
N THR A 257 -15.20 -10.15 10.57
CA THR A 257 -14.78 -8.81 10.14
C THR A 257 -15.55 -7.73 10.90
N PHE A 258 -14.86 -6.65 11.28
CA PHE A 258 -15.42 -5.50 11.98
C PHE A 258 -15.10 -4.19 11.27
N GLU A 259 -16.06 -3.26 11.25
CA GLU A 259 -15.81 -1.86 10.90
C GLU A 259 -15.31 -1.10 12.13
N ILE A 260 -14.24 -0.33 11.96
CA ILE A 260 -13.60 0.48 13.00
C ILE A 260 -13.73 1.97 12.66
N ASP A 261 -14.13 2.80 13.62
CA ASP A 261 -14.26 4.25 13.42
C ASP A 261 -12.90 4.89 13.05
N GLU A 262 -12.87 5.68 11.97
CA GLU A 262 -11.63 6.22 11.37
C GLU A 262 -10.77 7.06 12.33
N ARG A 263 -11.35 7.54 13.44
CA ARG A 263 -10.66 8.32 14.49
C ARG A 263 -9.87 7.47 15.48
N VAL A 264 -9.96 6.13 15.42
CA VAL A 264 -9.16 5.24 16.29
C VAL A 264 -8.23 4.35 15.48
N ARG A 265 -7.08 3.99 16.08
CA ARG A 265 -6.14 3.03 15.49
C ARG A 265 -6.77 1.62 15.50
N PHE A 266 -6.37 0.80 14.54
CA PHE A 266 -6.77 -0.60 14.47
C PHE A 266 -6.43 -1.36 15.79
N PRO A 267 -7.39 -2.11 16.37
CA PRO A 267 -7.18 -2.79 17.64
C PRO A 267 -6.10 -3.87 17.56
N SER A 268 -5.14 -3.79 18.47
CA SER A 268 -4.01 -4.72 18.60
C SER A 268 -4.40 -6.13 19.11
N SER A 269 -5.58 -6.26 19.73
CA SER A 269 -6.02 -7.47 20.41
C SER A 269 -7.55 -7.58 20.50
N LYS A 270 -8.07 -8.79 20.75
CA LYS A 270 -9.52 -9.00 20.99
C LYS A 270 -10.04 -8.17 22.15
N THR A 271 -9.26 -8.02 23.23
CA THR A 271 -9.61 -7.21 24.40
C THR A 271 -9.82 -5.75 24.02
N GLU A 272 -8.97 -5.23 23.13
CA GLU A 272 -9.10 -3.87 22.60
C GLU A 272 -10.29 -3.73 21.64
N LEU A 273 -10.49 -4.70 20.74
CA LEU A 273 -11.65 -4.74 19.84
C LEU A 273 -12.97 -4.72 20.65
N ILE A 274 -13.11 -5.57 21.66
CA ILE A 274 -14.28 -5.59 22.56
C ILE A 274 -14.44 -4.25 23.30
N ARG A 275 -13.33 -3.61 23.71
CA ARG A 275 -13.35 -2.26 24.31
C ARG A 275 -13.87 -1.19 23.33
N LEU A 276 -13.53 -1.30 22.04
CA LEU A 276 -14.05 -0.40 20.99
C LEU A 276 -15.53 -0.68 20.71
N THR A 277 -15.95 -1.95 20.60
CA THR A 277 -17.35 -2.34 20.38
C THR A 277 -18.25 -1.82 21.50
N ARG A 278 -17.84 -1.99 22.76
CA ARG A 278 -18.55 -1.46 23.94
C ARG A 278 -18.65 0.07 23.98
N LYS A 279 -17.79 0.79 23.23
CA LYS A 279 -17.84 2.25 23.07
C LYS A 279 -18.58 2.70 21.80
N GLY A 280 -19.12 1.78 20.99
CA GLY A 280 -19.72 2.09 19.68
C GLY A 280 -18.71 2.51 18.61
N LEU A 281 -17.41 2.32 18.86
CA LEU A 281 -16.30 2.68 17.97
C LEU A 281 -15.84 1.52 17.08
N ALA A 282 -16.41 0.33 17.28
CA ALA A 282 -16.29 -0.83 16.40
C ALA A 282 -17.65 -1.53 16.29
N ARG A 283 -17.96 -2.15 15.15
CA ARG A 283 -19.17 -2.94 14.93
C ARG A 283 -18.94 -4.09 13.94
N PRO A 284 -19.80 -5.12 13.89
CA PRO A 284 -19.76 -6.12 12.82
C PRO A 284 -19.79 -5.50 11.41
N PHE A 285 -19.07 -6.10 10.48
CA PHE A 285 -18.98 -5.58 9.11
C PHE A 285 -20.32 -5.57 8.38
N HIS A 286 -20.65 -4.44 7.73
CA HIS A 286 -21.90 -4.19 7.02
C HIS A 286 -23.19 -4.30 7.86
N GLU A 287 -23.13 -4.35 9.20
CA GLU A 287 -24.28 -4.53 10.11
C GLU A 287 -25.50 -3.65 9.77
N LYS A 288 -25.27 -2.37 9.50
CA LYS A 288 -26.35 -1.40 9.15
C LYS A 288 -26.61 -1.23 7.65
N VAL A 289 -25.75 -1.78 6.79
CA VAL A 289 -25.86 -1.67 5.32
C VAL A 289 -26.57 -2.90 4.77
N PHE A 290 -26.14 -4.08 5.20
CA PHE A 290 -26.69 -5.36 4.75
C PHE A 290 -26.49 -6.46 5.81
N ILE A 291 -27.20 -6.35 6.94
CA ILE A 291 -28.16 -7.41 7.29
C ILE A 291 -27.60 -8.83 7.20
N TYR A 292 -28.01 -9.50 6.13
CA TYR A 292 -27.75 -10.92 5.85
C TYR A 292 -26.31 -11.24 5.40
N ASN A 293 -25.48 -10.25 5.05
CA ASN A 293 -24.11 -10.43 4.55
C ASN A 293 -23.21 -11.25 5.49
N GLN A 294 -23.50 -11.20 6.79
CA GLN A 294 -22.72 -11.86 7.83
C GLN A 294 -23.58 -12.83 8.66
N TYR A 295 -24.71 -13.31 8.14
CA TYR A 295 -25.63 -14.18 8.89
C TYR A 295 -24.98 -15.49 9.40
N ALA A 296 -23.97 -16.00 8.69
CA ALA A 296 -23.16 -17.15 9.12
C ALA A 296 -22.21 -16.85 10.29
N THR A 297 -21.94 -15.57 10.60
CA THR A 297 -20.98 -15.13 11.63
C THR A 297 -21.72 -14.77 12.91
N ASN A 298 -21.66 -15.64 13.94
CA ASN A 298 -22.26 -15.36 15.24
C ASN A 298 -21.40 -14.38 16.06
N PHE A 299 -21.44 -13.09 15.74
CA PHE A 299 -20.68 -12.05 16.45
C PHE A 299 -21.02 -11.98 17.94
N SER A 300 -22.25 -12.28 18.36
CA SER A 300 -22.61 -12.37 19.78
C SER A 300 -21.75 -13.42 20.49
N ARG A 301 -21.59 -14.61 19.90
CA ARG A 301 -20.67 -15.63 20.40
C ARG A 301 -19.22 -15.14 20.35
N GLU A 302 -18.78 -14.49 19.28
CA GLU A 302 -17.37 -14.07 19.18
C GLU A 302 -17.00 -12.94 20.16
N ILE A 303 -17.90 -11.99 20.43
CA ILE A 303 -17.73 -10.93 21.43
C ILE A 303 -17.82 -11.50 22.87
N LEU A 304 -18.70 -12.49 23.11
CA LEU A 304 -18.92 -13.10 24.43
C LEU A 304 -17.99 -14.30 24.74
N ALA A 305 -17.29 -14.85 23.74
CA ALA A 305 -16.37 -15.97 23.90
C ALA A 305 -15.15 -15.53 24.74
N ARG A 306 -15.24 -15.81 26.04
CA ARG A 306 -14.25 -15.53 27.10
C ARG A 306 -12.85 -15.97 26.68
N TYR A 307 -11.91 -15.02 26.58
CA TYR A 307 -10.47 -15.04 26.88
C TYR A 307 -9.56 -16.29 26.63
N LYS A 308 -10.04 -17.41 26.09
CA LYS A 308 -9.35 -18.72 26.07
C LYS A 308 -9.22 -19.37 24.68
N LYS A 309 -9.32 -18.60 23.60
CA LYS A 309 -9.03 -19.06 22.23
C LYS A 309 -8.25 -18.00 21.45
N PRO A 310 -7.34 -18.38 20.53
CA PRO A 310 -6.73 -17.45 19.59
C PRO A 310 -7.81 -16.71 18.81
N SER A 311 -7.64 -15.40 18.67
CA SER A 311 -8.70 -14.50 18.23
C SER A 311 -8.44 -13.97 16.83
N PHE A 312 -8.90 -14.72 15.83
CA PHE A 312 -8.92 -14.27 14.45
C PHE A 312 -9.97 -13.16 14.28
N PHE A 313 -9.58 -12.02 13.72
CA PHE A 313 -10.51 -11.01 13.23
C PHE A 313 -9.87 -10.21 12.09
N ALA A 314 -10.72 -9.60 11.28
CA ALA A 314 -10.33 -8.66 10.23
C ALA A 314 -11.03 -7.31 10.45
N LEU A 315 -10.48 -6.24 9.89
CA LEU A 315 -10.80 -4.87 10.23
C LEU A 315 -10.91 -4.02 8.96
N GLU A 316 -11.99 -3.28 8.79
CA GLU A 316 -12.06 -2.22 7.78
C GLU A 316 -12.18 -0.85 8.48
N SER A 317 -11.49 0.17 7.96
CA SER A 317 -11.79 1.56 8.31
C SER A 317 -13.21 1.89 7.84
N LYS A 318 -14.06 2.34 8.76
CA LYS A 318 -15.46 2.67 8.54
C LYS A 318 -15.61 3.94 7.68
N LYS A 319 -15.46 3.76 6.37
CA LYS A 319 -15.70 4.76 5.33
C LYS A 319 -17.02 5.48 5.61
N ILE A 320 -16.99 6.77 5.95
CA ILE A 320 -18.21 7.57 6.19
C ILE A 320 -18.82 7.98 4.84
N GLY A 321 -19.33 6.97 4.11
CA GLY A 321 -20.33 7.17 3.08
C GLY A 321 -21.72 7.14 3.69
N ARG A 322 -22.55 8.12 3.37
CA ARG A 322 -24.00 7.88 3.34
C ARG A 322 -24.28 7.00 2.11
N LEU A 323 -25.19 6.04 2.27
CA LEU A 323 -26.00 5.55 1.15
C LEU A 323 -27.04 6.62 0.79
#